data_AF-A0A7W7P3Z3-F1
#
_entry.id   AF-A0A7W7P3Z3-F1
#
_cell.length_a   1.000
_cell.length_b   1.000
_cell.length_c   1.000
_cell.angle_alpha   90.00
_cell.angle_beta   90.00
_cell.angle_gamma   90.00
#
_symmetry.space_group_name_H-M   'P 1'
#
loop_
_entity.id
_entity.type
_entity.pdbx_description
1 polymer ?
#
loop_
_entity_poly.entity_id
_entity_poly.type
_entity_poly.pdbx_seq_one_letter_code
_entity_poly.pdbx_strand_id
1 'polypeptide(L)'
;MSKDAILTARIDPEVKEESKRIIESYGLTQSQVIRMFLQKLVTNPEEVTPWLLKKPSAETARVLDEVAQGKGLTQYPNLQTAFSELGIAGKGAGE
;
A
#
# COMPACT_ATOMS: atom_id res chain seq x y z
N MET A 1 28.75 -17.54 4.70
CA MET A 1 28.69 -16.50 3.65
C MET A 1 27.63 -15.49 4.04
N SER A 2 28.01 -14.42 4.72
CA SER A 2 27.08 -13.37 5.15
C SER A 2 26.60 -12.62 3.91
N LYS A 3 25.34 -12.78 3.50
CA LYS A 3 24.76 -12.06 2.35
C LYS A 3 24.35 -10.65 2.80
N ASP A 4 25.33 -9.84 3.18
CA ASP A 4 25.08 -8.44 3.48
C ASP A 4 25.17 -7.62 2.18
N ALA A 5 24.16 -6.80 1.93
CA ALA A 5 24.10 -5.88 0.79
C ALA A 5 24.07 -4.42 1.27
N ILE A 6 24.71 -3.53 0.50
CA ILE A 6 24.79 -2.10 0.81
C ILE A 6 23.69 -1.36 0.04
N LEU A 7 22.90 -0.53 0.74
CA LEU A 7 21.96 0.39 0.13
C LEU A 7 22.59 1.79 0.04
N THR A 8 22.68 2.33 -1.18
CA THR A 8 23.10 3.72 -1.42
C THR A 8 22.01 4.45 -2.18
N ALA A 9 21.54 5.58 -1.66
CA ALA A 9 20.50 6.40 -2.28
C ALA A 9 20.88 7.88 -2.21
N ARG A 10 20.53 8.63 -3.27
CA ARG A 10 20.61 10.10 -3.26
C ARG A 10 19.39 10.64 -2.53
N ILE A 11 19.63 11.62 -1.65
CA ILE A 11 18.61 12.28 -0.84
C ILE A 11 19.01 13.75 -0.71
N ASP A 12 18.01 14.61 -0.56
CA ASP A 12 18.22 16.00 -0.23
C ASP A 12 18.99 16.14 1.12
N PRO A 13 20.05 16.97 1.19
CA PRO A 13 20.84 17.12 2.40
C PRO A 13 20.04 17.59 3.63
N GLU A 14 19.07 18.48 3.44
CA GLU A 14 18.24 18.99 4.53
C GLU A 14 17.32 17.89 5.07
N VAL A 15 16.71 17.11 4.17
CA VAL A 15 15.88 15.95 4.54
C VAL A 15 16.72 14.92 5.29
N LYS A 16 17.96 14.66 4.85
CA LYS A 16 18.87 13.72 5.53
C LYS A 16 19.16 14.14 6.96
N GLU A 17 19.41 15.43 7.19
CA GLU A 17 19.78 15.93 8.51
C GLU A 17 18.58 16.00 9.46
N GLU A 18 17.43 16.48 8.98
CA GLU A 18 16.22 16.56 9.79
C GLU A 18 15.70 15.17 10.17
N SER A 19 15.65 14.24 9.20
CA SER A 19 15.26 12.85 9.50
C SER A 19 16.20 12.20 10.51
N LYS A 20 17.51 12.49 10.44
CA LYS A 20 18.49 11.99 11.42
C LYS A 20 18.15 12.46 12.83
N ARG A 21 17.91 13.77 13.04
CA ARG A 21 17.55 14.33 14.35
C ARG A 21 16.30 13.67 14.95
N ILE A 22 15.26 13.53 14.13
CA ILE A 22 14.00 12.91 14.57
C ILE A 22 14.24 11.44 14.94
N ILE A 23 14.95 10.68 14.10
CA ILE A 23 15.21 9.26 14.33
C ILE A 23 16.08 9.04 15.58
N GLU A 24 17.09 9.89 15.79
CA GLU A 24 17.95 9.84 16.98
C GLU A 24 17.18 10.20 18.26
N SER A 25 16.16 11.08 18.18
CA SER A 25 15.30 11.38 19.32
C SER A 25 14.51 10.17 19.83
N TYR A 26 14.30 9.16 18.97
CA TYR A 26 13.70 7.87 19.32
C TYR A 26 14.75 6.81 19.72
N GLY A 27 16.04 7.16 19.80
CA GLY A 27 17.12 6.23 20.13
C GLY A 27 17.48 5.25 19.01
N LEU A 28 17.13 5.56 17.77
CA LEU A 28 17.37 4.72 16.60
C LEU A 28 18.41 5.35 15.67
N THR A 29 18.96 4.54 14.78
CA THR A 29 19.81 5.00 13.68
C THR A 29 19.03 4.98 12.36
N GLN A 30 19.44 5.81 11.41
CA GLN A 30 18.83 5.82 10.06
C GLN A 30 18.88 4.43 9.40
N SER A 31 19.99 3.70 9.57
CA SER A 31 20.14 2.34 9.05
C SER A 31 19.14 1.34 9.63
N GLN A 32 18.82 1.45 10.93
CA GLN A 32 17.80 0.61 11.55
C GLN A 32 16.42 0.90 10.99
N VAL A 33 16.04 2.19 10.89
CA VAL A 33 14.75 2.61 10.35
C VAL A 33 14.57 2.14 8.90
N ILE A 34 15.59 2.34 8.06
CA ILE A 34 15.54 1.89 6.66
C ILE A 34 15.42 0.36 6.57
N ARG A 35 16.16 -0.38 7.40
CA ARG A 35 16.07 -1.85 7.42
C ARG A 35 14.68 -2.32 7.85
N MET A 36 14.13 -1.73 8.91
CA MET A 36 12.78 -2.04 9.39
C MET A 36 11.73 -1.71 8.34
N PHE A 37 11.86 -0.58 7.67
CA PHE A 37 10.98 -0.18 6.57
C PHE A 37 11.00 -1.21 5.43
N LEU A 38 12.19 -1.61 4.97
CA LEU A 38 12.33 -2.59 3.90
C LEU A 38 11.82 -3.97 4.31
N GLN A 39 12.04 -4.39 5.56
CA GLN A 39 11.47 -5.63 6.10
C GLN A 39 9.94 -5.56 6.14
N LYS A 40 9.37 -4.47 6.64
CA LYS A 40 7.92 -4.28 6.72
C LYS A 40 7.29 -4.24 5.32
N LEU A 41 7.95 -3.63 4.34
CA LEU A 41 7.51 -3.62 2.95
C LEU A 41 7.40 -5.03 2.36
N VAL A 42 8.30 -5.93 2.74
CA VAL A 42 8.28 -7.33 2.28
C VAL A 42 7.26 -8.15 3.05
N THR A 43 7.14 -7.96 4.37
CA THR A 43 6.27 -8.80 5.21
C THR A 43 4.80 -8.37 5.18
N ASN A 44 4.54 -7.06 5.18
CA ASN A 44 3.20 -6.46 5.24
C ASN A 44 3.11 -5.28 4.25
N PRO A 45 3.17 -5.54 2.93
CA PRO A 45 3.19 -4.51 1.91
C PRO A 45 2.00 -3.56 2.04
N GLU A 46 0.80 -4.05 2.33
CA GLU A 46 -0.43 -3.27 2.49
C GLU A 46 -0.37 -2.16 3.55
N GLU A 47 0.48 -2.29 4.58
CA GLU A 47 0.66 -1.27 5.61
C GLU A 47 1.65 -0.17 5.18
N VAL A 48 2.56 -0.48 4.25
CA VAL A 48 3.60 0.43 3.74
C VAL A 48 3.19 1.11 2.43
N THR A 49 2.38 0.40 1.65
CA THR A 49 1.87 0.78 0.34
C THR A 49 0.97 2.04 0.31
N PRO A 50 0.26 2.47 1.38
CA PRO A 50 -0.57 3.67 1.33
C PRO A 50 0.21 4.93 0.92
N TRP A 51 1.52 4.97 1.19
CA TRP A 51 2.39 6.10 0.86
C TRP A 51 2.98 6.04 -0.56
N LEU A 52 3.10 4.84 -1.13
CA LEU A 52 3.68 4.62 -2.48
C LEU A 52 2.64 4.78 -3.60
N LEU A 53 1.34 4.65 -3.28
CA LEU A 53 0.23 4.72 -4.24
C LEU A 53 -0.56 6.03 -4.17
N LYS A 54 0.11 7.19 -4.09
CA LYS A 54 -0.59 8.50 -4.16
C LYS A 54 -1.39 8.68 -5.47
N LYS A 55 -1.11 7.89 -6.50
CA LYS A 55 -1.84 7.89 -7.77
C LYS A 55 -2.27 6.46 -8.11
N PRO A 56 -3.56 6.22 -8.43
CA PRO A 56 -3.99 4.95 -9.01
C PRO A 56 -3.14 4.60 -10.24
N SER A 57 -3.01 3.30 -10.54
CA SER A 57 -2.41 2.88 -11.80
C SER A 57 -3.20 3.48 -12.98
N ALA A 58 -2.59 3.56 -14.16
CA ALA A 58 -3.29 4.08 -15.35
C ALA A 58 -4.57 3.29 -15.65
N GLU A 59 -4.54 1.97 -15.42
CA GLU A 59 -5.70 1.10 -15.55
C GLU A 59 -6.79 1.45 -14.51
N THR A 60 -6.42 1.56 -13.23
CA THR A 60 -7.39 1.89 -12.18
C THR A 60 -7.99 3.28 -12.39
N ALA A 61 -7.19 4.27 -12.79
CA ALA A 61 -7.69 5.61 -13.11
C ALA A 61 -8.71 5.58 -14.25
N ARG A 62 -8.43 4.85 -15.34
CA ARG A 62 -9.35 4.70 -16.46
C ARG A 62 -10.67 4.05 -16.03
N VAL A 63 -10.61 2.98 -15.24
CA VAL A 63 -11.82 2.29 -14.75
C VAL A 63 -12.67 3.21 -13.87
N LEU A 64 -12.04 4.02 -13.01
CA LEU A 64 -12.77 4.99 -12.19
C LEU A 64 -13.46 6.07 -13.04
N ASP A 65 -12.82 6.57 -14.10
CA ASP A 65 -13.43 7.52 -15.04
C ASP A 65 -14.61 6.90 -15.82
N GLU A 66 -14.47 5.64 -16.26
CA GLU A 66 -15.55 4.90 -16.93
C GLU A 66 -16.75 4.69 -16.00
N VAL A 67 -16.50 4.28 -14.75
CA VAL A 67 -17.53 4.11 -13.71
C VAL A 67 -18.24 5.44 -13.41
N ALA A 68 -17.52 6.56 -13.30
CA ALA A 68 -18.11 7.87 -13.09
C ALA A 68 -19.03 8.31 -14.25
N GLN A 69 -18.81 7.77 -15.45
CA GLN A 69 -19.65 7.96 -16.63
C GLN A 69 -20.77 6.91 -16.76
N GLY A 70 -20.93 6.02 -15.77
CA GLY A 70 -21.92 4.95 -15.77
C GLY A 70 -21.57 3.77 -16.67
N LYS A 71 -20.32 3.66 -17.15
CA LYS A 71 -19.86 2.58 -18.01
C LYS A 71 -19.30 1.43 -17.17
N GLY A 72 -19.47 0.21 -17.64
CA GLY A 72 -18.94 -0.99 -16.98
C GLY A 72 -19.59 -1.31 -15.62
N LEU A 73 -20.76 -0.74 -15.34
CA LEU A 73 -21.53 -1.02 -14.13
C LEU A 73 -22.49 -2.19 -14.33
N THR A 74 -22.41 -3.18 -13.45
CA THR A 74 -23.41 -4.25 -13.34
C THR A 74 -24.28 -3.98 -12.13
N GLN A 75 -25.59 -3.88 -12.33
CA GLN A 75 -26.55 -3.74 -11.24
C GLN A 75 -27.07 -5.11 -10.83
N TYR A 76 -27.17 -5.32 -9.52
CA TYR A 76 -27.76 -6.53 -8.96
C TYR A 76 -29.00 -6.18 -8.14
N PRO A 77 -30.04 -7.03 -8.16
CA PRO A 77 -31.29 -6.74 -7.45
C PRO A 77 -31.17 -6.81 -5.93
N ASN A 78 -30.17 -7.53 -5.41
CA ASN A 78 -29.88 -7.66 -3.98
C ASN A 78 -28.42 -8.11 -3.74
N LEU A 79 -27.96 -8.00 -2.49
CA LEU A 79 -26.58 -8.32 -2.09
C LEU A 79 -26.24 -9.81 -2.30
N GLN A 80 -27.20 -10.70 -2.11
CA GLN A 80 -27.01 -12.14 -2.19
C GLN A 80 -26.72 -12.56 -3.63
N THR A 81 -27.47 -12.03 -4.59
CA THR A 81 -27.19 -12.20 -6.01
C THR A 81 -25.82 -11.62 -6.37
N ALA A 82 -25.48 -10.42 -5.88
CA ALA A 82 -24.17 -9.82 -6.14
C ALA A 82 -23.00 -10.67 -5.63
N PHE A 83 -23.07 -11.18 -4.40
CA PHE A 83 -22.02 -12.02 -3.82
C PHE A 83 -21.87 -13.37 -4.52
N SER A 84 -22.99 -13.98 -4.92
CA SER A 84 -22.98 -15.22 -5.70
C SER A 84 -22.28 -15.04 -7.04
N GLU A 85 -22.63 -14.00 -7.79
CA GLU A 85 -22.05 -13.71 -9.12
C GLU A 85 -20.57 -13.25 -9.02
N LEU A 86 -20.19 -12.58 -7.94
CA LEU A 86 -18.80 -12.17 -7.68
C LEU A 86 -17.93 -13.29 -7.09
N GLY A 87 -18.49 -14.47 -6.80
CA GLY A 87 -17.76 -15.61 -6.24
C GLY A 87 -17.25 -15.38 -4.82
N ILE A 88 -17.85 -14.44 -4.07
CA ILE A 88 -17.48 -14.14 -2.69
C ILE A 88 -18.47 -14.88 -1.79
N ALA A 89 -17.99 -15.84 -0.99
CA ALA A 89 -18.83 -16.55 -0.04
C ALA A 89 -19.36 -15.56 1.01
N GLY A 90 -20.64 -15.19 0.92
CA GLY A 90 -21.31 -14.36 1.90
C GLY A 90 -21.36 -15.06 3.26
N LYS A 91 -20.35 -14.84 4.12
CA LYS A 91 -20.48 -15.14 5.54
C LYS A 91 -21.44 -14.13 6.17
N GLY A 92 -22.73 -14.45 6.14
CA GLY A 92 -23.73 -13.69 6.87
C GLY A 92 -25.11 -13.72 6.22
N ALA A 93 -25.84 -14.81 6.40
CA ALA A 93 -27.30 -14.83 6.50
C ALA A 93 -27.72 -16.21 7.02
N GLY A 94 -27.83 -16.35 8.34
CA GLY A 94 -28.28 -17.56 9.01
C GLY A 94 -28.06 -17.45 10.50
N GLU A 95 -29.18 -17.21 11.20
CA GLU A 95 -29.38 -17.31 12.65
C GLU A 95 -28.74 -18.54 13.32
#